data_AF-A0A8D2HTU8-F1
#
_entry.id   AF-A0A8D2HTU8-F1
#
_cell.length_a   1.000
_cell.length_b   1.000
_cell.length_c   1.000
_cell.angle_alpha   90.00
_cell.angle_beta   90.00
_cell.angle_gamma   90.00
#
_symmetry.space_group_name_H-M   'P 1'
#
loop_
_entity.id
_entity.type
_entity.pdbx_description
1 polymer ?
#
loop_
_entity_poly.entity_id
_entity_poly.type
_entity_poly.pdbx_seq_one_letter_code
_entity_poly.pdbx_strand_id
1 'polypeptide(L)'
;MAQNLYCPRVRMGNWNEDIYLEEEYMKDFLDKREKGKLLIQRNRRLKKNLLRPMQLSISEDGYIHFGDKVMLLNPNYPEKEEAGLFQCGDLSLCMTPDEISTHLYDELEVPCGLSATTTRIPIGRNTFTILSAGKDATGQVLRYGQDFYLGITGGFENKMLYLSSDHRTLLKSSKKSWLQEVYLTDEVSHLNCWQASFLDPQLRLEFEGFPIQANEKIVIYHHYTNRALAVHRHLFLRYCIMHSRDLHNLL
;
A
#
# COMPACT_ATOMS: atom_id res chain seq x y z
N MET A 1 -18.84 -15.33 39.65
CA MET A 1 -19.79 -14.67 38.72
C MET A 1 -20.49 -15.78 37.97
N ALA A 2 -21.82 -15.89 38.06
CA ALA A 2 -22.56 -17.01 37.50
C ALA A 2 -22.41 -17.01 35.97
N GLN A 3 -21.93 -18.12 35.41
CA GLN A 3 -21.96 -18.33 33.96
C GLN A 3 -23.42 -18.57 33.56
N ASN A 4 -23.87 -17.97 32.45
CA ASN A 4 -25.17 -18.27 31.85
C ASN A 4 -25.15 -19.72 31.34
N LEU A 5 -25.60 -20.65 32.19
CA LEU A 5 -25.64 -22.09 31.93
C LEU A 5 -26.81 -22.50 31.02
N TYR A 6 -27.80 -21.61 30.82
CA TYR A 6 -29.02 -21.89 30.08
C TYR A 6 -29.23 -20.86 28.97
N CYS A 7 -29.73 -21.29 27.81
CA CYS A 7 -30.08 -20.38 26.72
C CYS A 7 -31.23 -19.44 27.15
N PRO A 8 -31.31 -18.20 26.63
CA PRO A 8 -32.39 -17.24 26.94
C PRO A 8 -33.81 -17.76 26.64
N ARG A 9 -33.94 -18.77 25.77
CA ARG A 9 -35.22 -19.46 25.52
C ARG A 9 -35.74 -20.26 26.72
N VAL A 10 -34.84 -20.67 27.61
CA VAL A 10 -35.19 -21.26 28.90
C VAL A 10 -35.38 -20.09 29.86
N ARG A 11 -36.61 -19.91 30.36
CA ARG A 11 -37.02 -18.75 31.19
C ARG A 11 -36.44 -18.81 32.61
N MET A 12 -35.12 -18.86 32.72
CA MET A 12 -34.35 -18.98 33.96
C MET A 12 -33.34 -17.84 34.03
N GLY A 13 -33.19 -17.22 35.20
CA GLY A 13 -32.29 -16.07 35.38
C GLY A 13 -32.77 -14.82 34.63
N ASN A 14 -31.83 -14.09 34.00
CA ASN A 14 -32.09 -12.83 33.29
C ASN A 14 -32.60 -13.03 31.84
N TRP A 15 -33.25 -14.16 31.57
CA TRP A 15 -33.71 -14.56 30.24
C TRP A 15 -34.49 -13.46 29.49
N ASN A 16 -35.28 -12.66 30.20
CA ASN A 16 -36.08 -11.60 29.60
C ASN A 16 -35.19 -10.44 29.12
N GLU A 17 -34.22 -10.02 29.95
CA GLU A 17 -33.24 -8.99 29.57
C GLU A 17 -32.38 -9.45 28.39
N ASP A 18 -31.95 -10.72 28.42
CA ASP A 18 -31.15 -11.33 27.34
C ASP A 18 -31.92 -11.34 26.00
N ILE A 19 -33.22 -11.70 26.01
CA ILE A 19 -34.07 -11.65 24.81
C ILE A 19 -34.26 -10.21 24.31
N TYR A 20 -34.57 -9.26 25.20
CA TYR A 20 -34.74 -7.86 24.79
C TYR A 20 -33.45 -7.29 24.19
N LEU A 21 -32.30 -7.63 24.76
CA LEU A 21 -31.00 -7.23 24.25
C LEU A 21 -30.70 -7.86 22.88
N GLU A 22 -31.02 -9.15 22.68
CA GLU A 22 -30.92 -9.81 21.38
C GLU A 22 -31.81 -9.14 20.31
N GLU A 23 -33.04 -8.77 20.66
CA GLU A 23 -33.97 -8.07 19.77
C GLU A 23 -33.45 -6.67 19.39
N GLU A 24 -32.89 -5.93 20.34
CA GLU A 24 -32.30 -4.61 20.08
C GLU A 24 -31.08 -4.71 19.17
N TYR A 25 -30.18 -5.67 19.41
CA TYR A 25 -29.05 -5.95 18.51
C TYR A 25 -29.51 -6.34 17.11
N MET A 26 -30.58 -7.14 17.00
CA MET A 26 -31.13 -7.52 15.70
C MET A 26 -31.70 -6.31 14.96
N LYS A 27 -32.43 -5.42 15.65
CA LYS A 27 -32.96 -4.18 15.06
C LYS A 27 -31.83 -3.29 14.55
N ASP A 28 -30.82 -3.01 15.36
CA ASP A 28 -29.65 -2.22 14.95
C ASP A 28 -28.91 -2.86 13.77
N PHE A 29 -28.76 -4.18 13.77
CA PHE A 29 -28.16 -4.90 12.65
C PHE A 29 -28.96 -4.75 11.36
N LEU A 30 -30.29 -4.92 11.41
CA LEU A 30 -31.17 -4.77 10.24
C LEU A 30 -31.15 -3.33 9.71
N ASP A 31 -31.24 -2.35 10.58
CA ASP A 31 -31.10 -0.93 10.25
C ASP A 31 -29.78 -0.62 9.55
N LYS A 32 -28.66 -1.12 10.10
CA LYS A 32 -27.33 -0.95 9.49
C LYS A 32 -27.22 -1.68 8.15
N ARG A 33 -27.85 -2.84 8.00
CA ARG A 33 -27.88 -3.63 6.77
C ARG A 33 -28.63 -2.90 5.66
N GLU A 34 -29.81 -2.36 5.96
CA GLU A 34 -30.63 -1.60 5.02
C GLU A 34 -29.93 -0.31 4.59
N LYS A 35 -29.28 0.39 5.53
CA LYS A 35 -28.49 1.59 5.25
C LYS A 35 -27.15 1.29 4.56
N GLY A 36 -26.77 0.03 4.35
CA GLY A 36 -25.50 -0.34 3.71
C GLY A 36 -24.25 -0.06 4.56
N LYS A 37 -24.42 0.14 5.87
CA LYS A 37 -23.38 0.59 6.81
C LYS A 37 -22.67 -0.58 7.52
N LEU A 38 -23.05 -1.83 7.25
CA LEU A 38 -22.33 -2.97 7.80
C LEU A 38 -20.89 -2.99 7.29
N LEU A 39 -19.94 -3.33 8.17
CA LEU A 39 -18.52 -3.42 7.85
C LEU A 39 -18.26 -4.33 6.64
N ILE A 40 -18.98 -5.45 6.56
CA ILE A 40 -18.86 -6.39 5.43
C ILE A 40 -19.32 -5.76 4.10
N GLN A 41 -20.36 -4.92 4.11
CA GLN A 41 -20.85 -4.23 2.91
C GLN A 41 -19.87 -3.14 2.47
N ARG A 42 -19.33 -2.37 3.42
CA ARG A 42 -18.28 -1.36 3.19
C ARG A 42 -17.01 -1.98 2.62
N ASN A 43 -16.49 -3.02 3.27
CA ASN A 43 -15.27 -3.70 2.85
C ASN A 43 -15.42 -4.33 1.45
N ARG A 44 -16.58 -4.90 1.12
CA ARG A 44 -16.87 -5.43 -0.22
C ARG A 44 -16.86 -4.34 -1.28
N ARG A 45 -17.46 -3.17 -1.02
CA ARG A 45 -17.45 -2.01 -1.94
C ARG A 45 -16.02 -1.52 -2.19
N LEU A 46 -15.24 -1.35 -1.12
CA LEU A 46 -13.86 -0.90 -1.21
C LEU A 46 -12.98 -1.92 -1.96
N LYS A 47 -13.07 -3.21 -1.62
CA LYS A 47 -12.34 -4.28 -2.33
C LYS A 47 -12.69 -4.33 -3.81
N LYS A 48 -13.97 -4.13 -4.17
CA LYS A 48 -14.40 -4.10 -5.57
C LYS A 48 -13.67 -3.03 -6.37
N ASN A 49 -13.43 -1.86 -5.78
CA ASN A 49 -12.70 -0.77 -6.45
C ASN A 49 -11.18 -1.02 -6.47
N LEU A 50 -10.59 -1.40 -5.34
CA LEU A 50 -9.13 -1.64 -5.26
C LEU A 50 -8.65 -2.80 -6.12
N LEU A 51 -9.49 -3.84 -6.26
CA LEU A 51 -9.21 -5.03 -7.06
C LEU A 51 -9.83 -4.95 -8.46
N ARG A 52 -10.38 -3.79 -8.86
CA ARG A 52 -10.87 -3.56 -10.22
C ARG A 52 -9.70 -3.80 -11.19
N PRO A 53 -9.85 -4.70 -12.17
CA PRO A 53 -8.83 -4.88 -13.21
C PRO A 53 -8.60 -3.58 -13.96
N MET A 54 -7.34 -3.23 -14.19
CA MET A 54 -6.94 -2.03 -14.90
C MET A 54 -6.18 -2.43 -16.17
N GLN A 55 -6.24 -1.58 -17.18
CA GLN A 55 -5.41 -1.71 -18.37
C GLN A 55 -4.23 -0.75 -18.26
N LEU A 56 -3.03 -1.26 -18.54
CA LEU A 56 -1.82 -0.45 -18.62
C LEU A 56 -1.76 0.22 -19.99
N SER A 57 -1.10 1.38 -20.05
CA SER A 57 -0.85 2.04 -21.33
C SER A 57 0.12 1.21 -22.16
N ILE A 58 -0.15 1.12 -23.46
CA ILE A 58 0.75 0.50 -24.43
C ILE A 58 1.58 1.61 -25.05
N SER A 59 2.90 1.49 -24.97
CA SER A 59 3.81 2.43 -25.62
C SER A 59 3.94 2.07 -27.11
N GLU A 60 3.63 3.02 -28.00
CA GLU A 60 3.71 2.84 -29.45
C GLU A 60 5.15 2.98 -29.99
N ASP A 61 5.96 3.84 -29.35
CA ASP A 61 7.32 4.19 -29.74
C ASP A 61 8.41 3.53 -28.88
N GLY A 62 8.02 2.78 -27.85
CA GLY A 62 8.91 2.11 -26.91
C GLY A 62 9.35 2.96 -25.70
N TYR A 63 8.87 4.19 -25.56
CA TYR A 63 9.18 5.08 -24.44
C TYR A 63 8.00 5.30 -23.50
N ILE A 64 8.33 5.73 -22.28
CA ILE A 64 7.36 6.08 -21.24
C ILE A 64 6.94 7.54 -21.40
N HIS A 65 5.64 7.82 -21.35
CA HIS A 65 5.08 9.16 -21.47
C HIS A 65 4.36 9.64 -20.20
N PHE A 66 4.25 10.95 -20.07
CA PHE A 66 3.32 11.55 -19.12
C PHE A 66 1.87 11.21 -19.50
N GLY A 67 1.09 10.73 -18.53
CA GLY A 67 -0.25 10.21 -18.69
C GLY A 67 -0.32 8.68 -18.72
N ASP A 68 0.82 8.00 -18.86
CA ASP A 68 0.83 6.54 -18.95
C ASP A 68 0.46 5.86 -17.64
N LYS A 69 -0.36 4.81 -17.76
CA LYS A 69 -0.70 3.89 -16.67
C LYS A 69 0.32 2.77 -16.63
N VAL A 70 1.12 2.73 -15.57
CA VAL A 70 2.26 1.82 -15.38
C VAL A 70 2.15 1.04 -14.07
N MET A 71 2.90 -0.06 -13.98
CA MET A 71 3.17 -0.76 -12.73
C MET A 71 4.63 -0.58 -12.36
N LEU A 72 4.89 -0.29 -11.08
CA LEU A 72 6.25 -0.24 -10.56
C LEU A 72 6.62 -1.61 -10.02
N LEU A 73 7.59 -2.25 -10.67
CA LEU A 73 8.08 -3.58 -10.31
C LEU A 73 9.51 -3.50 -9.78
N ASN A 74 9.73 -4.11 -8.61
CA ASN A 74 11.05 -4.39 -8.08
C ASN A 74 11.44 -5.82 -8.51
N PRO A 75 12.40 -5.98 -9.44
CA PRO A 75 12.80 -7.29 -9.94
C PRO A 75 13.50 -8.12 -8.86
N ASN A 76 13.32 -9.43 -8.89
CA ASN A 76 14.03 -10.33 -7.97
C ASN A 76 15.56 -10.24 -8.18
N TYR A 77 16.31 -10.40 -7.10
CA TYR A 77 17.76 -10.60 -7.16
C TYR A 77 18.13 -11.98 -6.59
N PRO A 78 19.15 -12.66 -7.14
CA PRO A 78 19.60 -13.94 -6.62
C PRO A 78 20.13 -13.78 -5.19
N GLU A 79 19.72 -14.70 -4.31
CA GLU A 79 20.11 -14.73 -2.89
C GLU A 79 21.63 -14.70 -2.75
N LYS A 80 22.15 -13.70 -2.02
CA LYS A 80 23.41 -13.87 -1.29
C LYS A 80 23.03 -14.48 0.04
N GLU A 81 23.75 -15.54 0.43
CA GLU A 81 23.54 -16.44 1.57
C GLU A 81 23.31 -15.72 2.92
N GLU A 82 22.17 -15.07 3.11
CA GLU A 82 21.79 -14.44 4.37
C GLU A 82 20.60 -15.17 4.99
N ALA A 83 20.79 -15.65 6.21
CA ALA A 83 19.79 -16.37 6.98
C ALA A 83 18.63 -15.42 7.39
N GLY A 84 17.54 -15.43 6.62
CA GLY A 84 16.31 -14.70 6.92
C GLY A 84 15.16 -15.09 6.00
N LEU A 85 13.91 -14.82 6.41
CA LEU A 85 12.76 -14.96 5.51
C LEU A 85 12.85 -13.86 4.44
N PHE A 86 13.23 -14.26 3.23
CA PHE A 86 13.35 -13.37 2.08
C PHE A 86 12.07 -13.41 1.24
N GLN A 87 11.57 -12.23 0.85
CA GLN A 87 10.45 -12.17 -0.08
C GLN A 87 10.94 -12.38 -1.51
N CYS A 88 10.86 -13.62 -1.98
CA CYS A 88 11.25 -14.02 -3.33
C CYS A 88 10.28 -13.51 -4.41
N GLY A 89 10.83 -13.30 -5.61
CA GLY A 89 10.07 -12.92 -6.81
C GLY A 89 10.00 -11.41 -7.05
N ASP A 90 9.26 -11.04 -8.08
CA ASP A 90 9.06 -9.63 -8.43
C ASP A 90 7.97 -9.02 -7.57
N LEU A 91 8.24 -7.82 -7.04
CA LEU A 91 7.34 -7.15 -6.14
C LEU A 91 6.78 -5.90 -6.80
N SER A 92 5.44 -5.79 -6.88
CA SER A 92 4.77 -4.57 -7.29
C SER A 92 4.46 -3.66 -6.10
N LEU A 93 4.64 -2.36 -6.29
CA LEU A 93 4.18 -1.34 -5.35
C LEU A 93 2.64 -1.32 -5.32
N CYS A 94 2.06 -1.43 -4.13
CA CYS A 94 0.61 -1.52 -3.94
C CYS A 94 0.14 -0.62 -2.81
N MET A 95 -0.95 0.10 -3.04
CA MET A 95 -1.68 0.82 -2.01
C MET A 95 -2.30 -0.14 -1.00
N THR A 96 -2.14 0.17 0.28
CA THR A 96 -2.74 -0.53 1.41
C THR A 96 -3.45 0.48 2.30
N PRO A 97 -4.78 0.59 2.21
CA PRO A 97 -5.53 1.41 3.16
C PRO A 97 -5.42 0.80 4.56
N ASP A 98 -5.46 1.64 5.60
CA ASP A 98 -5.39 1.16 6.98
C ASP A 98 -6.69 0.43 7.35
N GLU A 99 -6.59 -0.75 7.96
CA GLU A 99 -7.76 -1.58 8.27
C GLU A 99 -8.70 -0.85 9.23
N ILE A 100 -8.15 -0.13 10.21
CA ILE A 100 -8.92 0.58 11.24
C ILE A 100 -9.72 1.74 10.64
N SER A 101 -9.13 2.51 9.72
CA SER A 101 -9.81 3.63 9.07
C SER A 101 -10.89 3.19 8.09
N THR A 102 -10.68 2.06 7.39
CA THR A 102 -11.69 1.50 6.47
C THR A 102 -12.98 1.06 7.16
N HIS A 103 -12.99 0.97 8.49
CA HIS A 103 -14.18 0.67 9.28
C HIS A 103 -15.02 1.91 9.59
N LEU A 104 -14.39 3.08 9.67
CA LEU A 104 -15.00 4.32 10.13
C LEU A 104 -15.56 5.15 8.97
N TYR A 105 -14.85 5.21 7.84
CA TYR A 105 -15.18 6.08 6.70
C TYR A 105 -15.55 5.27 5.45
N ASP A 106 -16.47 5.81 4.63
CA ASP A 106 -16.83 5.22 3.33
C ASP A 106 -15.81 5.59 2.21
N GLU A 107 -14.85 6.48 2.50
CA GLU A 107 -13.82 6.97 1.59
C GLU A 107 -12.40 6.53 1.98
N LEU A 108 -11.46 6.59 1.03
CA LEU A 108 -10.03 6.39 1.30
C LEU A 108 -9.50 7.53 2.17
N GLU A 109 -9.19 7.21 3.43
CA GLU A 109 -8.53 8.14 4.35
C GLU A 109 -7.08 8.39 3.91
N VAL A 110 -6.65 9.64 4.00
CA VAL A 110 -5.33 10.10 3.61
C VAL A 110 -4.57 10.50 4.89
N PRO A 111 -3.29 10.14 5.07
CA PRO A 111 -2.41 9.44 4.15
C PRO A 111 -2.64 7.92 4.06
N CYS A 112 -2.52 7.37 2.85
CA CYS A 112 -2.62 5.93 2.60
C CYS A 112 -1.24 5.27 2.64
N GLY A 113 -1.15 4.10 3.28
CA GLY A 113 0.07 3.31 3.32
C GLY A 113 0.35 2.58 2.00
N LEU A 114 1.60 2.15 1.83
CA LEU A 114 2.05 1.35 0.69
C LEU A 114 2.73 0.06 1.16
N SER A 115 2.63 -0.96 0.33
CA SER A 115 3.29 -2.24 0.52
C SER A 115 3.82 -2.77 -0.81
N ALA A 116 4.63 -3.82 -0.74
CA ALA A 116 5.12 -4.52 -1.90
C ALA A 116 4.50 -5.92 -1.94
N THR A 117 3.91 -6.32 -3.07
CA THR A 117 3.24 -7.63 -3.22
C THR A 117 3.69 -8.35 -4.48
N THR A 118 3.64 -9.68 -4.50
CA THR A 118 4.15 -10.51 -5.61
C THR A 118 3.26 -10.56 -6.86
N THR A 119 2.30 -9.64 -7.00
CA THR A 119 1.37 -9.64 -8.14
C THR A 119 1.92 -8.85 -9.32
N ARG A 120 1.81 -9.42 -10.52
CA ARG A 120 2.02 -8.73 -11.81
C ARG A 120 0.72 -8.40 -12.53
N ILE A 121 -0.43 -8.62 -11.90
CA ILE A 121 -1.74 -8.35 -12.49
C ILE A 121 -2.09 -6.87 -12.24
N PRO A 122 -2.39 -6.08 -13.28
CA PRO A 122 -2.78 -4.68 -13.13
C PRO A 122 -4.18 -4.55 -12.55
N ILE A 123 -4.26 -3.88 -11.41
CA ILE A 123 -5.48 -3.60 -10.65
C ILE A 123 -5.43 -2.18 -10.08
N GLY A 124 -6.57 -1.67 -9.62
CA GLY A 124 -6.70 -0.31 -9.07
C GLY A 124 -5.65 0.03 -8.01
N ARG A 125 -5.26 -0.94 -7.15
CA ARG A 125 -4.30 -0.73 -6.06
C ARG A 125 -2.82 -0.66 -6.47
N ASN A 126 -2.43 -1.08 -7.68
CA ASN A 126 -1.02 -1.18 -8.10
C ASN A 126 -0.74 -0.51 -9.46
N THR A 127 -1.72 0.19 -10.01
CA THR A 127 -1.60 0.91 -11.28
C THR A 127 -1.40 2.38 -10.98
N PHE A 128 -0.22 2.90 -11.34
CA PHE A 128 0.14 4.30 -11.18
C PHE A 128 0.04 5.03 -12.52
N THR A 129 -0.27 6.31 -12.49
CA THR A 129 -0.24 7.20 -13.64
C THR A 129 0.95 8.14 -13.47
N ILE A 130 1.80 8.22 -14.48
CA ILE A 130 2.95 9.14 -14.49
C ILE A 130 2.42 10.52 -14.85
N LEU A 131 2.61 11.50 -13.97
CA LEU A 131 2.12 12.86 -14.17
C LEU A 131 3.29 13.84 -14.22
N SER A 132 3.13 14.93 -14.97
CA SER A 132 4.13 15.98 -15.03
C SER A 132 4.08 16.82 -13.76
N ALA A 133 5.24 17.22 -13.24
CA ALA A 133 5.33 18.15 -12.11
C ALA A 133 5.05 19.62 -12.49
N GLY A 134 5.01 19.93 -13.79
CA GLY A 134 4.89 21.29 -14.33
C GLY A 134 3.60 21.52 -15.12
N LYS A 135 3.72 22.23 -16.26
CA LYS A 135 2.61 22.42 -17.22
C LYS A 135 2.15 21.06 -17.74
N ASP A 136 0.88 20.96 -18.14
CA ASP A 136 0.30 19.76 -18.75
C ASP A 136 1.11 19.33 -19.98
N ALA A 137 2.02 18.41 -19.75
CA ALA A 137 2.93 17.81 -20.73
C ALA A 137 2.45 16.40 -21.09
N THR A 138 1.14 16.16 -21.00
CA THR A 138 0.54 14.85 -21.29
C THR A 138 0.89 14.42 -22.71
N GLY A 139 1.33 13.17 -22.85
CA GLY A 139 1.85 12.62 -24.10
C GLY A 139 3.29 13.00 -24.45
N GLN A 140 4.01 13.75 -23.61
CA GLN A 140 5.45 13.96 -23.80
C GLN A 140 6.25 12.81 -23.18
N VAL A 141 7.38 12.47 -23.81
CA VAL A 141 8.29 11.42 -23.34
C VAL A 141 8.96 11.85 -22.03
N LEU A 142 8.92 10.97 -21.03
CA LEU A 142 9.63 11.14 -19.77
C LEU A 142 11.13 10.87 -19.99
N ARG A 143 11.98 11.76 -19.46
CA ARG A 143 13.43 11.70 -19.59
C ARG A 143 14.12 11.50 -18.25
N TYR A 144 15.32 10.92 -18.26
CA TYR A 144 16.15 10.81 -17.07
C TYR A 144 16.48 12.21 -16.51
N GLY A 145 16.43 12.34 -15.18
CA GLY A 145 16.63 13.60 -14.46
C GLY A 145 15.42 14.54 -14.45
N GLN A 146 14.36 14.24 -15.19
CA GLN A 146 13.14 15.05 -15.19
C GLN A 146 12.24 14.73 -13.99
N ASP A 147 11.67 15.78 -13.39
CA ASP A 147 10.73 15.65 -12.28
C ASP A 147 9.35 15.17 -12.77
N PHE A 148 8.80 14.18 -12.06
CA PHE A 148 7.46 13.66 -12.30
C PHE A 148 6.77 13.27 -10.98
N TYR A 149 5.45 13.13 -11.05
CA TYR A 149 4.62 12.61 -9.96
C TYR A 149 4.10 11.22 -10.30
N LEU A 150 3.93 10.40 -9.28
CA LEU A 150 3.30 9.09 -9.39
C LEU A 150 1.92 9.16 -8.73
N GLY A 151 0.89 9.26 -9.55
CA GLY A 151 -0.50 9.30 -9.10
C GLY A 151 -1.15 7.92 -9.11
N ILE A 152 -2.05 7.64 -8.19
CA ILE A 152 -2.86 6.42 -8.14
C ILE A 152 -4.29 6.78 -7.80
N THR A 153 -5.24 6.22 -8.55
CA THR A 153 -6.66 6.44 -8.32
C THR A 153 -7.28 5.39 -7.39
N GLY A 154 -6.60 4.26 -7.15
CA GLY A 154 -7.14 3.17 -6.35
C GLY A 154 -8.39 2.52 -6.96
N GLY A 155 -8.65 2.73 -8.25
CA GLY A 155 -9.90 2.31 -8.90
C GLY A 155 -11.09 3.24 -8.63
N PHE A 156 -10.88 4.39 -8.00
CA PHE A 156 -11.89 5.45 -7.80
C PHE A 156 -11.71 6.53 -8.86
N GLU A 157 -12.75 6.85 -9.63
CA GLU A 157 -12.62 7.78 -10.77
C GLU A 157 -12.44 9.25 -10.34
N ASN A 158 -12.87 9.62 -9.14
CA ASN A 158 -12.91 11.01 -8.67
C ASN A 158 -11.80 11.39 -7.68
N LYS A 159 -10.85 10.50 -7.40
CA LYS A 159 -9.78 10.77 -6.43
C LYS A 159 -8.44 10.32 -6.98
N MET A 160 -7.44 11.20 -6.91
CA MET A 160 -6.05 10.90 -7.24
C MET A 160 -5.23 11.07 -5.97
N LEU A 161 -4.40 10.08 -5.66
CA LEU A 161 -3.42 10.14 -4.58
C LEU A 161 -2.03 10.13 -5.19
N TYR A 162 -1.12 10.93 -4.66
CA TYR A 162 0.25 11.10 -5.12
C TYR A 162 1.21 10.40 -4.17
N LEU A 163 2.23 9.77 -4.75
CA LEU A 163 3.33 9.18 -4.00
C LEU A 163 4.14 10.27 -3.31
N SER A 164 4.24 10.19 -1.99
CA SER A 164 4.87 11.18 -1.13
C SER A 164 5.93 10.54 -0.25
N SER A 165 6.97 11.31 0.06
CA SER A 165 7.92 10.94 1.09
C SER A 165 8.50 12.17 1.77
N ASP A 166 8.96 12.01 3.01
CA ASP A 166 9.51 13.09 3.83
C ASP A 166 10.71 12.57 4.63
N HIS A 167 11.55 13.46 5.16
CA HIS A 167 12.66 13.06 6.01
C HIS A 167 12.16 12.23 7.20
N ARG A 168 12.90 11.17 7.50
CA ARG A 168 12.60 10.31 8.65
C ARG A 168 12.69 11.12 9.94
N THR A 169 11.63 11.08 10.73
CA THR A 169 11.60 11.58 12.11
C THR A 169 11.19 10.46 13.05
N LEU A 170 11.23 10.71 14.37
CA LEU A 170 10.76 9.72 15.36
C LEU A 170 9.28 9.37 15.18
N LEU A 171 8.49 10.32 14.67
CA LEU A 171 7.05 10.14 14.44
C LEU A 171 6.75 9.64 13.01
N LYS A 172 7.58 10.02 12.02
CA LYS A 172 7.42 9.65 10.61
C LYS A 172 8.49 8.66 10.18
N SER A 173 8.17 7.37 10.23
CA SER A 173 9.05 6.30 9.79
C SER A 173 8.28 5.04 9.44
N SER A 174 8.87 4.22 8.56
CA SER A 174 8.27 2.95 8.15
C SER A 174 8.04 2.05 9.36
N LYS A 175 6.79 1.59 9.54
CA LYS A 175 6.34 0.78 10.69
C LYS A 175 7.22 -0.45 10.96
N LYS A 176 7.83 -1.04 9.92
CA LYS A 176 8.64 -2.27 10.04
C LYS A 176 10.14 -2.03 10.07
N SER A 177 10.65 -1.17 9.19
CA SER A 177 12.10 -0.99 9.00
C SER A 177 12.67 0.23 9.71
N TRP A 178 11.82 1.13 10.24
CA TRP A 178 12.22 2.43 10.77
C TRP A 178 13.04 3.27 9.78
N LEU A 179 12.89 3.01 8.48
CA LEU A 179 13.46 3.83 7.42
C LEU A 179 12.50 4.97 7.04
N GLN A 180 12.92 5.81 6.12
CA GLN A 180 12.04 6.81 5.51
C GLN A 180 10.79 6.14 4.95
N GLU A 181 9.62 6.61 5.38
CA GLU A 181 8.34 6.08 4.92
C GLU A 181 7.93 6.67 3.58
N VAL A 182 7.13 5.90 2.85
CA VAL A 182 6.51 6.32 1.61
C VAL A 182 5.03 6.11 1.78
N TYR A 183 4.25 7.14 1.45
CA TYR A 183 2.82 7.19 1.67
C TYR A 183 2.13 7.89 0.50
N LEU A 184 0.80 7.89 0.50
CA LEU A 184 -0.03 8.46 -0.54
C LEU A 184 -0.86 9.63 0.01
N THR A 185 -0.81 10.79 -0.64
CA THR A 185 -1.61 11.99 -0.30
C THR A 185 -2.44 12.52 -1.44
N ASP A 186 -3.59 13.14 -1.18
CA ASP A 186 -4.37 13.85 -2.20
C ASP A 186 -3.84 15.27 -2.48
N GLU A 187 -3.06 15.84 -1.57
CA GLU A 187 -2.36 17.12 -1.76
C GLU A 187 -1.14 16.97 -2.68
N VAL A 188 -0.99 17.94 -3.59
CA VAL A 188 0.20 18.10 -4.45
C VAL A 188 1.19 19.04 -3.77
N SER A 189 2.41 18.55 -3.57
CA SER A 189 3.50 19.26 -2.90
C SER A 189 4.85 18.88 -3.51
N HIS A 190 5.91 19.59 -3.14
CA HIS A 190 7.29 19.25 -3.50
C HIS A 190 7.72 17.87 -2.97
N LEU A 191 7.06 17.37 -1.92
CA LEU A 191 7.24 16.02 -1.38
C LEU A 191 6.71 14.92 -2.31
N ASN A 192 6.03 15.31 -3.39
CA ASN A 192 5.56 14.40 -4.43
C ASN A 192 6.54 14.26 -5.60
N CYS A 193 7.59 15.10 -5.67
CA CYS A 193 8.53 15.10 -6.78
C CYS A 193 9.44 13.86 -6.74
N TRP A 194 9.39 13.07 -7.80
CA TRP A 194 10.30 11.96 -8.05
C TRP A 194 11.09 12.18 -9.33
N GLN A 195 12.30 11.65 -9.38
CA GLN A 195 13.16 11.65 -10.56
C GLN A 195 13.61 10.23 -10.87
N ALA A 196 13.72 9.94 -12.17
CA ALA A 196 14.26 8.68 -12.64
C ALA A 196 15.72 8.87 -13.04
N SER A 197 16.57 7.96 -12.60
CA SER A 197 17.98 7.92 -12.94
C SER A 197 18.34 6.55 -13.52
N PHE A 198 19.38 6.54 -14.34
CA PHE A 198 19.92 5.30 -14.89
C PHE A 198 20.43 4.37 -13.78
N LEU A 199 20.33 3.05 -14.00
CA LEU A 199 20.66 2.04 -12.99
C LEU A 199 22.13 2.13 -12.55
N ASP A 200 23.04 2.13 -13.52
CA ASP A 200 24.48 2.21 -13.27
C ASP A 200 24.87 3.63 -12.84
N PRO A 201 25.42 3.83 -11.62
CA PRO A 201 25.89 5.12 -11.16
C PRO A 201 26.92 5.79 -12.06
N GLN A 202 27.77 5.02 -12.76
CA GLN A 202 28.84 5.56 -13.59
C GLN A 202 28.34 6.19 -14.88
N LEU A 203 27.16 5.77 -15.35
CA LEU A 203 26.57 6.19 -16.62
C LEU A 203 25.46 7.24 -16.46
N ARG A 204 25.20 7.73 -15.23
CA ARG A 204 24.06 8.61 -14.98
C ARG A 204 24.19 9.97 -15.65
N LEU A 205 25.41 10.51 -15.74
CA LEU A 205 25.67 11.81 -16.34
C LEU A 205 25.51 11.77 -17.86
N GLU A 206 25.92 10.65 -18.47
CA GLU A 206 25.86 10.42 -19.91
C GLU A 206 24.43 10.22 -20.39
N PHE A 207 23.59 9.57 -19.58
CA PHE A 207 22.19 9.28 -19.90
C PHE A 207 21.22 10.36 -19.41
N GLU A 208 21.70 11.44 -18.79
CA GLU A 208 20.84 12.55 -18.36
C GLU A 208 20.12 13.19 -19.56
N GLY A 209 18.81 13.43 -19.45
CA GLY A 209 17.99 13.98 -20.54
C GLY A 209 17.61 13.00 -21.65
N PHE A 210 18.12 11.78 -21.65
CA PHE A 210 17.68 10.74 -22.59
C PHE A 210 16.28 10.23 -22.24
N PRO A 211 15.48 9.82 -23.24
CA PRO A 211 14.14 9.27 -23.04
C PRO A 211 14.21 7.92 -22.31
N ILE A 212 13.26 7.67 -21.41
CA ILE A 212 13.21 6.43 -20.65
C ILE A 212 12.45 5.37 -21.45
N GLN A 213 13.11 4.25 -21.71
CA GLN A 213 12.51 3.11 -22.39
C GLN A 213 11.53 2.36 -21.48
N ALA A 214 10.43 1.87 -22.06
CA ALA A 214 9.49 1.02 -21.35
C ALA A 214 10.16 -0.30 -20.93
N ASN A 215 9.87 -0.78 -19.72
CA ASN A 215 10.43 -1.99 -19.10
C ASN A 215 11.93 -1.94 -18.77
N GLU A 216 12.59 -0.80 -18.95
CA GLU A 216 14.00 -0.64 -18.57
C GLU A 216 14.16 -0.52 -17.05
N LYS A 217 15.28 -1.01 -16.53
CA LYS A 217 15.57 -0.93 -15.09
C LYS A 217 16.07 0.48 -14.75
N ILE A 218 15.36 1.15 -13.85
CA ILE A 218 15.69 2.50 -13.41
C ILE A 218 15.73 2.59 -11.88
N VAL A 219 16.37 3.64 -11.38
CA VAL A 219 16.29 4.01 -9.96
C VAL A 219 15.41 5.24 -9.85
N ILE A 220 14.41 5.19 -8.97
CA ILE A 220 13.50 6.30 -8.72
C ILE A 220 13.95 6.98 -7.42
N TYR A 221 14.36 8.24 -7.52
CA TYR A 221 14.80 9.06 -6.39
C TYR A 221 13.72 10.06 -5.99
N HIS A 222 13.53 10.23 -4.69
CA HIS A 222 12.75 11.33 -4.17
C HIS A 222 13.56 12.62 -4.29
N HIS A 223 13.05 13.61 -5.02
CA HIS A 223 13.79 14.84 -5.36
C HIS A 223 14.24 15.57 -4.08
N TYR A 224 13.35 15.72 -3.11
CA TYR A 224 13.63 16.52 -1.91
C TYR A 224 14.62 15.84 -0.93
N THR A 225 14.52 14.53 -0.72
CA THR A 225 15.40 13.84 0.24
C THR A 225 16.60 13.14 -0.41
N ASN A 226 16.67 13.13 -1.73
CA ASN A 226 17.67 12.41 -2.53
C ASN A 226 17.83 10.93 -2.10
N ARG A 227 16.72 10.28 -1.74
CA ARG A 227 16.68 8.86 -1.35
C ARG A 227 15.97 8.05 -2.43
N ALA A 228 16.54 6.90 -2.77
CA ALA A 228 15.94 5.98 -3.71
C ALA A 228 14.72 5.28 -3.08
N LEU A 229 13.67 5.11 -3.88
CA LEU A 229 12.55 4.24 -3.53
C LEU A 229 13.05 2.80 -3.46
N ALA A 230 12.87 2.17 -2.29
CA ALA A 230 13.36 0.82 -2.04
C ALA A 230 12.29 -0.03 -1.36
N VAL A 231 12.31 -1.33 -1.65
CA VAL A 231 11.47 -2.32 -0.98
C VAL A 231 12.32 -3.07 0.03
N HIS A 232 11.87 -3.09 1.28
CA HIS A 232 12.48 -3.91 2.30
C HIS A 232 12.01 -5.36 2.17
N ARG A 233 12.87 -6.25 1.66
CA ARG A 233 12.55 -7.67 1.42
C ARG A 233 12.80 -8.58 2.62
N HIS A 234 13.49 -8.09 3.65
CA HIS A 234 13.79 -8.87 4.86
C HIS A 234 12.68 -8.72 5.89
N LEU A 235 12.15 -9.85 6.36
CA LEU A 235 11.27 -9.87 7.53
C LEU A 235 12.12 -10.21 8.75
N PHE A 236 12.52 -9.20 9.53
CA PHE A 236 13.09 -9.43 10.86
C PHE A 236 11.99 -9.93 11.80
N LEU A 237 11.77 -11.24 11.82
CA LEU A 237 10.95 -11.87 12.86
C LEU A 237 11.78 -11.88 14.15
N ARG A 238 11.42 -11.02 15.11
CA ARG A 238 11.96 -11.09 16.46
C ARG A 238 11.31 -12.28 17.16
N TYR A 239 11.87 -13.46 17.02
CA TYR A 239 11.52 -14.59 17.87
C TYR A 239 12.26 -14.44 19.21
N CYS A 240 11.52 -14.33 20.32
CA CYS A 240 12.08 -14.66 21.63
C CYS A 240 12.16 -16.18 21.72
N ILE A 241 13.34 -16.75 21.48
CA ILE A 241 13.60 -18.15 21.84
C ILE A 241 13.71 -18.18 23.37
N MET A 242 12.60 -18.42 24.05
CA MET A 242 12.60 -18.76 25.47
C MET A 242 13.17 -20.16 25.60
N HIS A 243 14.44 -20.27 25.98
CA HIS A 243 15.01 -21.55 26.38
C HIS A 243 14.49 -21.87 27.79
N SER A 244 13.36 -22.58 27.87
CA SER A 244 13.01 -23.31 29.10
C SER A 244 14.04 -24.42 29.25
N ARG A 245 15.09 -24.18 30.04
CA ARG A 245 15.82 -25.30 30.64
C ARG A 245 14.86 -25.90 31.65
N ASP A 246 14.28 -27.04 31.29
CA ASP A 246 13.50 -27.85 32.20
C ASP A 246 14.29 -28.08 33.48
N LEU A 247 13.65 -27.62 34.56
CA LEU A 247 13.88 -28.03 35.92
C LEU A 247 13.80 -29.56 35.99
N HIS A 248 14.95 -30.21 36.09
CA HIS A 248 15.06 -31.49 36.77
C HIS A 248 16.28 -31.45 37.68
N ASN A 249 16.06 -31.09 38.95
CA ASN A 249 16.27 -32.05 40.03
C ASN A 249 15.64 -31.54 41.33
N LEU A 250 14.80 -32.42 41.89
CA LEU A 250 14.33 -32.42 43.27
C LEU A 250 15.52 -32.45 44.23
N LEU A 251 15.58 -31.47 45.14
CA LEU A 251 15.47 -31.67 46.60
C LEU A 251 14.98 -30.36 47.22
#